data_AF-A0A8T5MUK4-F1
#
_entry.id   AF-A0A8T5MUK4-F1
#
_cell.length_a   1.000
_cell.length_b   1.000
_cell.length_c   1.000
_cell.angle_alpha   90.00
_cell.angle_beta   90.00
_cell.angle_gamma   90.00
#
_symmetry.space_group_name_H-M   'P 1'
#
loop_
_entity.id
_entity.type
_entity.pdbx_description
1 polymer ?
#
loop_
_entity_poly.entity_id
_entity_poly.type
_entity_poly.pdbx_seq_one_letter_code
_entity_poly.pdbx_strand_id
1 'polypeptide(L)'
;MEDAWDMVFGPRKKRKEKGTRRGTGKRGKKKVKRKAVSATLNREIAVRSGGSCEYCGATFSGSFLDPRKIGSKLHHIDRNPSNNKKSNLILLCPTHHDMADSGEIPKSELRNRISTLGFGLRL
;
A
#
# COMPACT_ATOMS: atom_id res chain seq x y z
N MET A 1 35.79 4.24 -57.30
CA MET A 1 35.05 3.13 -56.68
C MET A 1 35.79 2.90 -55.38
N GLU A 2 35.41 3.66 -54.37
CA GLU A 2 36.14 3.74 -53.10
C GLU A 2 35.12 3.56 -51.97
N ASP A 3 35.40 2.52 -51.18
CA ASP A 3 34.47 1.83 -50.31
C ASP A 3 34.15 2.64 -49.04
N ALA A 4 32.86 2.96 -48.88
CA ALA A 4 32.28 3.65 -47.73
C ALA A 4 32.31 2.84 -46.41
N TRP A 5 33.10 1.76 -46.33
CA TRP A 5 33.15 0.83 -45.20
C TRP A 5 34.15 1.23 -44.10
N ASP A 6 35.16 2.05 -44.40
CA ASP A 6 36.21 2.43 -43.43
C ASP A 6 35.81 3.49 -42.40
N MET A 7 34.61 4.09 -42.51
CA MET A 7 34.14 5.09 -41.56
C MET A 7 33.43 4.52 -40.32
N VAL A 8 33.10 3.21 -40.30
CA VAL A 8 32.29 2.62 -39.21
C VAL A 8 33.13 1.98 -38.10
N PHE A 9 34.37 1.53 -38.37
CA PHE A 9 35.14 0.67 -37.45
C PHE A 9 36.49 1.26 -36.99
N GLY A 10 36.60 2.58 -36.82
CA GLY A 10 37.79 3.21 -36.24
C GLY A 10 38.18 2.67 -34.84
N PRO A 11 39.48 2.69 -34.46
CA PRO A 11 39.97 1.97 -33.28
C PRO A 11 39.45 2.55 -31.96
N ARG A 12 38.80 1.68 -31.18
CA ARG A 12 38.30 1.94 -29.82
C ARG A 12 39.46 2.26 -28.84
N LYS A 13 39.61 3.53 -28.45
CA LYS A 13 40.51 3.95 -27.36
C LYS A 13 40.04 3.35 -26.02
N LYS A 14 40.89 2.54 -25.37
CA LYS A 14 40.68 2.00 -24.01
C LYS A 14 40.62 3.14 -22.99
N ARG A 15 39.46 3.37 -22.37
CA ARG A 15 39.27 4.38 -21.32
C ARG A 15 39.40 3.74 -19.92
N LYS A 16 40.35 4.30 -19.17
CA LYS A 16 40.89 4.02 -17.83
C LYS A 16 39.93 3.42 -16.79
N GLU A 17 40.52 2.50 -15.99
CA GLU A 17 39.98 1.90 -14.75
C GLU A 17 39.42 2.95 -13.78
N LYS A 18 38.18 2.72 -13.33
CA LYS A 18 37.58 3.45 -12.22
C LYS A 18 37.85 2.68 -10.93
N GLY A 19 38.69 3.26 -10.07
CA GLY A 19 39.01 2.73 -8.75
C GLY A 19 37.78 2.51 -7.88
N THR A 20 37.73 1.37 -7.21
CA THR A 20 36.66 0.99 -6.30
C THR A 20 36.94 1.53 -4.90
N ARG A 21 36.56 2.79 -4.62
CA ARG A 21 36.53 3.28 -3.24
C ARG A 21 35.36 2.61 -2.51
N ARG A 22 35.61 1.45 -1.89
CA ARG A 22 34.68 0.82 -0.94
C ARG A 22 34.68 1.63 0.35
N GLY A 23 33.80 2.63 0.42
CA GLY A 23 33.50 3.33 1.66
C GLY A 23 32.87 2.37 2.67
N THR A 24 33.46 2.29 3.86
CA THR A 24 32.93 1.60 5.03
C THR A 24 31.74 2.36 5.60
N GLY A 25 30.60 2.29 4.91
CA GLY A 25 29.34 2.86 5.39
C GLY A 25 28.90 2.14 6.66
N LYS A 26 28.77 2.90 7.76
CA LYS A 26 28.16 2.47 9.03
C LYS A 26 26.92 1.61 8.75
N ARG A 27 26.91 0.37 9.27
CA ARG A 27 25.78 -0.58 9.20
C ARG A 27 24.52 0.12 9.72
N GLY A 28 23.69 0.62 8.82
CA GLY A 28 22.40 1.20 9.16
C GLY A 28 21.56 0.17 9.92
N LYS A 29 20.93 0.60 11.02
CA LYS A 29 19.99 -0.22 11.79
C LYS A 29 19.03 -0.93 10.81
N LYS A 30 18.94 -2.26 10.92
CA LYS A 30 18.10 -3.12 10.08
C LYS A 30 16.65 -2.60 10.16
N LYS A 31 16.18 -1.90 9.12
CA LYS A 31 14.81 -1.38 9.08
C LYS A 31 13.86 -2.57 9.22
N VAL A 32 13.04 -2.57 10.27
CA VAL A 32 12.02 -3.60 10.46
C VAL A 32 11.11 -3.55 9.23
N LYS A 33 11.08 -4.66 8.47
CA LYS A 33 10.22 -4.74 7.28
C LYS A 33 8.77 -4.66 7.76
N ARG A 34 8.03 -3.65 7.29
CA ARG A 34 6.59 -3.55 7.54
C ARG A 34 5.94 -4.82 6.99
N LYS A 35 5.11 -5.48 7.80
CA LYS A 35 4.33 -6.65 7.34
C LYS A 35 3.17 -6.12 6.51
N ALA A 36 3.24 -6.33 5.20
CA ALA A 36 2.12 -6.01 4.33
C ALA A 36 0.88 -6.80 4.75
N VAL A 37 -0.30 -6.19 4.63
CA VAL A 37 -1.56 -6.91 4.76
C VAL A 37 -1.66 -7.90 3.60
N SER A 38 -2.00 -9.16 3.89
CA SER A 38 -2.12 -10.18 2.85
C SER A 38 -3.29 -9.87 1.91
N ALA A 39 -3.16 -10.26 0.64
CA ALA A 39 -4.23 -10.07 -0.35
C ALA A 39 -5.53 -10.77 0.07
N THR A 40 -5.43 -11.95 0.69
CA THR A 40 -6.59 -12.67 1.25
C THR A 40 -7.31 -11.84 2.29
N LEU A 41 -6.56 -11.23 3.22
CA LEU A 41 -7.15 -10.47 4.32
C LEU A 41 -7.77 -9.16 3.82
N ASN A 42 -7.14 -8.50 2.84
CA ASN A 42 -7.75 -7.39 2.11
C ASN A 42 -9.10 -7.77 1.50
N ARG A 43 -9.16 -8.92 0.81
CA ARG A 43 -10.39 -9.41 0.18
C ARG A 43 -11.46 -9.73 1.20
N GLU A 44 -11.12 -10.39 2.30
CA GLU A 44 -12.07 -10.71 3.36
C GLU A 44 -12.68 -9.45 3.98
N ILE A 45 -11.88 -8.41 4.24
CA ILE A 45 -12.40 -7.15 4.77
C ILE A 45 -13.26 -6.42 3.73
N ALA A 46 -12.84 -6.42 2.46
CA ALA A 46 -13.64 -5.82 1.39
C ALA A 46 -15.01 -6.50 1.21
N VAL A 47 -15.06 -7.83 1.37
CA VAL A 47 -16.33 -8.59 1.38
C VAL A 47 -17.15 -8.26 2.62
N ARG A 48 -16.52 -8.19 3.80
CA ARG A 48 -17.18 -7.81 5.06
C ARG A 48 -17.85 -6.44 4.98
N SER A 49 -17.17 -5.46 4.39
CA SER A 49 -17.68 -4.10 4.24
C SER A 49 -18.62 -3.91 3.05
N GLY A 50 -18.87 -4.97 2.27
CA GLY A 50 -19.69 -4.90 1.05
C GLY A 50 -19.13 -3.94 0.00
N GLY A 51 -17.82 -3.71 -0.03
CA GLY A 51 -17.19 -2.74 -0.93
C GLY A 51 -17.59 -1.28 -0.66
N SER A 52 -17.91 -0.96 0.59
CA SER A 52 -18.23 0.39 1.04
C SER A 52 -17.34 0.82 2.21
N CYS A 53 -17.27 2.13 2.45
CA CYS A 53 -16.59 2.70 3.60
C CYS A 53 -17.34 2.33 4.88
N GLU A 54 -16.68 1.68 5.85
CA GLU A 54 -17.34 1.27 7.11
C GLU A 54 -17.73 2.47 8.00
N TYR A 55 -17.20 3.67 7.73
CA TYR A 55 -17.52 4.88 8.48
C TYR A 55 -18.71 5.66 7.91
N CYS A 56 -18.68 6.00 6.61
CA CYS A 56 -19.72 6.83 5.97
C CYS A 56 -20.64 6.07 5.00
N GLY A 57 -20.40 4.78 4.75
CA GLY A 57 -21.20 3.98 3.83
C GLY A 57 -20.99 4.30 2.35
N ALA A 58 -20.06 5.21 2.00
CA ALA A 58 -19.77 5.54 0.61
C ALA A 58 -19.34 4.27 -0.15
N THR A 59 -20.08 3.93 -1.21
CA THR A 59 -19.73 2.83 -2.10
C THR A 59 -18.54 3.24 -2.95
N PHE A 60 -17.58 2.34 -3.08
CA PHE A 60 -16.44 2.59 -3.94
C PHE A 60 -16.84 2.26 -5.38
N SER A 61 -16.91 3.27 -6.25
CA SER A 61 -17.31 3.14 -7.65
C SER A 61 -16.29 2.42 -8.56
N GLY A 62 -15.42 1.59 -7.98
CA GLY A 62 -14.48 0.74 -8.70
C GLY A 62 -14.97 -0.70 -8.72
N SER A 63 -14.76 -1.43 -9.81
CA SER A 63 -15.15 -2.85 -9.93
C SER A 63 -14.71 -3.65 -8.69
N PHE A 64 -15.66 -4.33 -8.05
CA PHE A 64 -15.44 -5.25 -6.90
C PHE A 64 -14.34 -6.31 -7.12
N LEU A 65 -13.89 -6.48 -8.36
CA LEU A 65 -12.91 -7.47 -8.81
C LEU A 65 -11.45 -7.00 -8.67
N ASP A 66 -11.18 -5.71 -8.48
CA ASP A 66 -9.80 -5.21 -8.29
C ASP A 66 -9.68 -4.30 -7.04
N PRO A 67 -9.30 -4.87 -5.88
CA PRO A 67 -9.10 -4.12 -4.64
C PRO A 67 -8.06 -3.01 -4.73
N ARG A 68 -7.24 -2.96 -5.80
CA ARG A 68 -6.24 -1.89 -6.01
C ARG A 68 -6.84 -0.65 -6.66
N LYS A 69 -7.97 -0.78 -7.37
CA LYS A 69 -8.68 0.34 -8.03
C LYS A 69 -9.81 0.93 -7.19
N ILE A 70 -10.28 0.19 -6.21
CA ILE A 70 -11.16 0.70 -5.18
C ILE A 70 -10.34 1.76 -4.45
N GLY A 71 -10.70 3.04 -4.54
CA GLY A 71 -10.02 4.14 -3.83
C GLY A 71 -10.03 3.99 -2.30
N SER A 72 -10.52 2.86 -1.77
CA SER A 72 -10.46 2.49 -0.38
C SER A 72 -9.04 2.11 0.06
N LYS A 73 -8.69 2.50 1.27
CA LYS A 73 -7.47 2.05 1.93
C LYS A 73 -7.85 1.35 3.24
N LEU A 74 -7.20 0.23 3.53
CA LEU A 74 -7.27 -0.36 4.87
C LEU A 74 -6.49 0.50 5.85
N HIS A 75 -7.14 0.80 6.97
CA HIS A 75 -6.52 1.52 8.08
C HIS A 75 -6.38 0.59 9.29
N HIS A 76 -5.19 0.57 9.91
CA HIS A 76 -4.95 -0.08 11.19
C HIS A 76 -5.42 0.83 12.33
N ILE A 77 -6.45 0.45 13.07
CA ILE A 77 -7.03 1.25 14.17
C ILE A 77 -5.98 1.54 15.26
N ASP A 78 -5.13 0.56 15.57
CA ASP A 78 -4.05 0.74 16.54
C ASP A 78 -2.82 1.49 15.99
N ARG A 79 -2.81 1.82 14.69
CA ARG A 79 -1.67 2.39 13.94
C ARG A 79 -0.41 1.51 13.96
N ASN A 80 -0.54 0.23 14.31
CA ASN A 80 0.56 -0.72 14.32
C ASN A 80 0.51 -1.59 13.05
N PRO A 81 1.42 -1.38 12.08
CA PRO A 81 1.44 -2.16 10.84
C PRO A 81 1.81 -3.64 11.03
N SER A 82 2.17 -4.05 12.25
CA SER A 82 2.45 -5.46 12.57
C SER A 82 1.18 -6.22 12.98
N ASN A 83 0.10 -5.52 13.35
CA ASN A 83 -1.12 -6.12 13.87
C ASN A 83 -2.19 -6.28 12.77
N ASN A 84 -2.05 -7.32 11.96
CA ASN A 84 -2.96 -7.62 10.85
C ASN A 84 -4.21 -8.41 11.28
N LYS A 85 -4.80 -8.11 12.43
CA LYS A 85 -6.04 -8.74 12.89
C LYS A 85 -7.24 -8.11 12.18
N LYS A 86 -8.22 -8.93 11.78
CA LYS A 86 -9.48 -8.46 11.14
C LYS A 86 -10.23 -7.41 11.97
N SER A 87 -10.19 -7.54 13.30
CA SER A 87 -10.80 -6.59 14.25
C SER A 87 -10.02 -5.29 14.43
N ASN A 88 -8.76 -5.24 13.96
CA ASN A 88 -7.91 -4.05 14.01
C ASN A 88 -7.87 -3.30 12.68
N LEU A 89 -8.52 -3.83 11.65
CA LEU A 89 -8.49 -3.29 10.30
C LEU A 89 -9.89 -2.84 9.91
N ILE A 90 -9.97 -1.61 9.41
CA ILE A 90 -11.19 -0.98 8.93
C ILE A 90 -11.01 -0.51 7.49
N LEU A 91 -12.04 -0.67 6.66
CA LEU A 91 -12.03 -0.18 5.28
C LEU A 91 -12.60 1.24 5.21
N LEU A 92 -11.79 2.19 4.78
CA LEU A 92 -12.14 3.61 4.72
C LEU A 92 -11.96 4.18 3.31
N CYS A 93 -12.75 5.19 2.96
CA CYS A 93 -12.50 6.03 1.79
C CYS A 93 -11.27 6.92 2.01
N PRO A 94 -10.69 7.53 0.95
CA PRO A 94 -9.52 8.39 1.08
C PRO A 94 -9.69 9.48 2.15
N THR A 95 -10.84 10.14 2.15
CA THR A 95 -11.17 11.22 3.07
C THR A 95 -11.12 10.76 4.53
N HIS A 96 -11.87 9.71 4.88
CA HIS A 96 -11.89 9.20 6.26
C HIS A 96 -10.60 8.49 6.64
N HIS A 97 -9.88 7.93 5.68
CA HIS A 97 -8.55 7.37 5.91
C HIS A 97 -7.59 8.47 6.37
N ASP A 98 -7.59 9.62 5.70
CA ASP A 98 -6.73 10.75 6.06
C ASP A 98 -7.15 11.40 7.38
N MET A 99 -8.46 11.48 7.67
CA MET A 99 -8.97 11.92 8.97
C MET A 99 -8.56 10.96 10.10
N ALA A 100 -8.63 9.65 9.88
CA ALA A 100 -8.22 8.64 10.85
C ALA A 100 -6.70 8.65 11.11
N ASP A 101 -5.90 8.89 10.07
CA ASP A 101 -4.45 9.04 10.19
C ASP A 101 -4.09 10.32 10.97
N SER A 102 -4.79 11.42 10.68
CA SER A 102 -4.65 12.70 11.39
C SER A 102 -5.13 12.64 12.84
N GLY A 103 -5.99 11.67 13.18
CA GLY A 103 -6.53 11.47 14.52
C GLY A 103 -7.79 12.26 14.82
N GLU A 104 -8.44 12.81 13.79
CA GLU A 104 -9.75 13.46 13.90
C GLU A 104 -10.84 12.45 14.26
N ILE A 105 -10.70 11.21 13.81
CA ILE A 105 -11.60 10.11 14.16
C ILE A 105 -10.97 9.30 15.30
N PRO A 106 -11.61 9.23 16.49
CA PRO A 106 -11.08 8.47 17.60
C PRO A 106 -11.15 6.95 17.34
N LYS A 107 -10.17 6.23 17.88
CA LYS A 107 -10.06 4.77 17.71
C LYS A 107 -11.28 4.00 18.22
N SER A 108 -11.92 4.50 19.28
CA SER A 108 -13.15 3.93 19.84
C SER A 108 -14.29 3.95 18.82
N GLU A 109 -14.42 5.05 18.08
CA GLU A 109 -15.47 5.19 17.07
C GLU A 109 -15.23 4.24 15.88
N LEU A 110 -13.98 4.13 15.40
CA LEU A 110 -13.63 3.16 14.36
C LEU A 110 -13.93 1.71 14.79
N ARG A 111 -13.67 1.36 16.07
CA ARG A 111 -14.00 0.03 16.59
C ARG A 111 -15.50 -0.23 16.61
N ASN A 112 -16.28 0.77 17.03
CA ASN A 112 -17.73 0.64 17.09
C ASN A 112 -18.29 0.33 15.69
N ARG A 113 -17.79 0.97 14.63
CA ARG A 113 -18.22 0.74 13.25
C ARG A 113 -17.98 -0.68 12.75
N ILE A 114 -16.85 -1.31 13.12
CA ILE A 114 -16.58 -2.71 12.77
C ILE A 114 -17.63 -3.65 13.39
N SER A 115 -18.01 -3.39 14.65
CA SER A 115 -18.96 -4.24 15.39
C SER A 115 -20.41 -4.11 14.92
N THR A 116 -20.83 -2.96 14.38
CA THR A 116 -22.24 -2.74 14.02
C THR A 116 -22.67 -3.43 12.74
N LEU A 117 -21.74 -3.83 11.86
CA LEU A 117 -22.05 -4.51 10.60
C LEU A 117 -22.10 -6.05 10.71
N GLY A 118 -22.07 -6.58 11.94
CA GLY A 118 -22.13 -8.01 12.23
C GLY A 118 -23.53 -8.64 12.24
N PHE A 119 -24.61 -7.86 12.26
CA PHE A 119 -25.97 -8.39 12.23
C PHE A 119 -26.87 -7.52 11.35
N GLY A 120 -27.50 -8.17 10.37
CA GLY A 120 -28.22 -7.53 9.28
C GLY A 120 -29.35 -6.61 9.71
N LEU A 121 -29.48 -5.52 8.95
CA LEU A 121 -30.73 -4.86 8.65
C LEU A 121 -30.63 -4.38 7.20
N ARG A 122 -30.89 -5.32 6.28
CA ARG A 122 -31.53 -5.00 5.00
C ARG A 122 -33.00 -4.76 5.35
N LEU A 123 -33.40 -3.49 5.41
CA LEU A 123 -34.81 -3.12 5.20
C LEU A 123 -35.07 -3.09 3.71
#